data_AF-A0AAV2SG61-F1
#
_entry.id   AF-A0AAV2SG61-F1
#
_cell.length_a   1.000
_cell.length_b   1.000
_cell.length_c   1.000
_cell.angle_alpha   90.00
_cell.angle_beta   90.00
_cell.angle_gamma   90.00
#
_symmetry.space_group_name_H-M   'P 1'
#
loop_
_entity.id
_entity.type
_entity.pdbx_description
1 polymer ?
#
loop_
_entity_poly.entity_id
_entity_poly.type
_entity_poly.pdbx_seq_one_letter_code
_entity_poly.pdbx_strand_id
1 'polypeptide(L)'
;MILLQEAETHKNDHLRQKREQKTQSHGSKQFAYDIAFGEESSQKGVYDKTTRPLVEDVLGGFNATVFAYGATGAGKTFTMVGTVDQPGIMVRALNDLFTAMDTSQQDKFK
;
A
#
# COMPACT_ATOMS: atom_id res chain seq x y z
N MET A 1 -4.84 -13.64 -4.66
CA MET A 1 -5.79 -13.05 -5.62
C MET A 1 -6.52 -14.20 -6.30
N ILE A 2 -7.77 -14.44 -5.95
CA ILE A 2 -8.64 -15.37 -6.68
C ILE A 2 -9.55 -14.48 -7.52
N LEU A 3 -9.34 -14.46 -8.83
CA LEU A 3 -10.34 -13.99 -9.78
C LEU A 3 -11.12 -15.22 -10.20
N LEU A 4 -12.35 -15.37 -9.70
CA LEU A 4 -13.31 -16.31 -10.27
C LEU A 4 -13.90 -15.64 -11.52
N GLN A 5 -13.73 -16.34 -12.63
CA GLN A 5 -14.24 -16.01 -13.95
C GLN A 5 -15.77 -15.87 -13.90
N GLU A 6 -16.31 -14.81 -14.52
CA GLU A 6 -17.76 -14.65 -14.64
C GLU A 6 -18.32 -15.71 -15.61
N ALA A 7 -19.30 -16.49 -15.15
CA ALA A 7 -20.05 -17.42 -15.98
C ALA A 7 -21.33 -16.76 -16.51
N GLU A 8 -21.62 -17.05 -17.78
CA GLU A 8 -22.72 -16.58 -18.63
C GLU A 8 -24.12 -16.54 -17.98
N THR A 9 -24.94 -15.62 -18.49
CA THR A 9 -26.20 -15.16 -17.91
C THR A 9 -27.39 -16.06 -18.26
N HIS A 10 -28.08 -16.64 -17.27
CA HIS A 10 -29.42 -17.22 -17.45
C HIS A 10 -30.48 -16.51 -16.60
N LYS A 11 -31.58 -16.12 -17.24
CA LYS A 11 -32.60 -15.15 -16.78
C LYS A 11 -33.56 -15.64 -15.67
N ASN A 12 -33.33 -16.78 -15.02
CA ASN A 12 -34.25 -17.35 -14.02
C ASN A 12 -33.59 -17.65 -12.66
N ASP A 13 -32.61 -16.85 -12.25
CA ASP A 13 -31.93 -17.05 -10.97
C ASP A 13 -32.63 -16.33 -9.81
N HIS A 14 -33.62 -16.98 -9.21
CA HIS A 14 -34.31 -16.51 -8.00
C HIS A 14 -33.36 -16.35 -6.78
N LEU A 15 -32.14 -16.93 -6.82
CA LEU A 15 -31.15 -16.76 -5.76
C LEU A 15 -30.50 -15.36 -5.81
N ARG A 16 -30.41 -14.73 -6.99
CA ARG A 16 -29.99 -13.32 -7.12
C ARG A 16 -31.00 -12.37 -6.50
N GLN A 17 -32.30 -12.56 -6.72
CA GLN A 17 -33.34 -11.73 -6.09
C GLN A 17 -33.30 -11.80 -4.56
N LYS A 18 -33.03 -12.99 -3.98
CA LYS A 18 -32.85 -13.12 -2.53
C LYS A 18 -31.56 -12.48 -2.01
N ARG A 19 -30.49 -12.45 -2.83
CA ARG A 19 -29.25 -11.70 -2.52
C ARG A 19 -29.50 -10.19 -2.60
N GLU A 20 -30.26 -9.71 -3.57
CA GLU A 20 -30.67 -8.30 -3.70
C GLU A 20 -31.56 -7.87 -2.52
N GLN A 21 -32.51 -8.70 -2.09
CA GLN A 21 -33.33 -8.41 -0.89
C GLN A 21 -32.52 -8.44 0.41
N LYS A 22 -31.50 -9.30 0.53
CA LYS A 22 -30.59 -9.29 1.69
C LYS A 22 -29.58 -8.13 1.66
N THR A 23 -29.47 -7.44 0.52
CA THR A 23 -28.63 -6.24 0.36
C THR A 23 -29.36 -4.97 0.82
N GLN A 24 -30.68 -5.02 1.08
CA GLN A 24 -31.44 -3.88 1.64
C GLN A 24 -31.21 -3.62 3.13
N SER A 25 -30.41 -4.42 3.82
CA SER A 25 -29.68 -3.95 5.01
C SER A 25 -28.41 -3.27 4.52
N HIS A 26 -28.51 -2.05 3.98
CA HIS A 26 -27.39 -1.21 3.54
C HIS A 26 -26.53 -0.75 4.72
N GLY A 27 -26.00 -1.68 5.50
CA GLY A 27 -24.91 -1.40 6.41
C GLY A 27 -23.68 -1.10 5.57
N SER A 28 -23.11 0.09 5.75
CA SER A 28 -21.78 0.40 5.21
C SER A 28 -20.82 -0.76 5.53
N LYS A 29 -20.16 -1.32 4.51
CA LYS A 29 -19.10 -2.30 4.75
C LYS A 29 -17.94 -1.57 5.39
N GLN A 30 -17.63 -1.91 6.63
CA GLN A 30 -16.50 -1.34 7.36
C GLN A 30 -15.29 -2.26 7.22
N PHE A 31 -14.11 -1.64 7.06
CA PHE A 31 -12.83 -2.31 6.98
C PHE A 31 -11.89 -1.65 7.98
N ALA A 32 -11.07 -2.45 8.65
CA ALA A 32 -10.06 -1.97 9.59
C ALA A 32 -8.67 -2.17 8.98
N TYR A 33 -7.82 -1.16 9.14
CA TYR A 33 -6.44 -1.13 8.70
C TYR A 33 -5.61 -0.46 9.80
N ASP A 34 -4.31 -0.76 9.90
CA ASP A 34 -3.43 -0.08 10.84
C ASP A 34 -3.38 1.44 10.58
N ILE A 35 -3.36 1.81 9.30
CA ILE A 35 -3.37 3.19 8.82
C ILE A 35 -4.17 3.27 7.51
N ALA A 36 -4.94 4.34 7.35
CA ALA A 36 -5.62 4.68 6.10
C ALA A 36 -5.21 6.09 5.63
N PHE A 37 -4.93 6.23 4.33
CA PHE A 37 -4.51 7.48 3.71
C PHE A 37 -5.63 7.99 2.79
N GLY A 38 -6.07 9.24 3.01
CA GLY A 38 -7.02 9.92 2.14
C GLY A 38 -6.33 10.58 0.93
N GLU A 39 -7.13 11.14 0.02
CA GLU A 39 -6.66 11.76 -1.24
C GLU A 39 -5.64 12.90 -1.02
N GLU A 40 -5.75 13.62 0.09
CA GLU A 40 -4.84 14.72 0.47
C GLU A 40 -3.49 14.23 1.05
N SER A 41 -3.28 12.91 1.14
CA SER A 41 -2.06 12.37 1.72
C SER A 41 -0.88 12.52 0.76
N SER A 42 0.19 13.15 1.23
CA SER A 42 1.41 13.30 0.43
C SER A 42 2.23 11.99 0.35
N GLN A 43 3.00 11.83 -0.72
CA GLN A 43 3.95 10.72 -0.89
C GLN A 43 4.94 10.62 0.27
N LYS A 44 5.39 11.77 0.80
CA LYS A 44 6.26 11.81 1.98
C LYS A 44 5.55 11.29 3.22
N GLY A 45 4.30 11.72 3.45
CA GLY A 45 3.50 11.28 4.59
C GLY A 45 3.24 9.77 4.59
N VAL A 46 2.93 9.20 3.42
CA VAL A 46 2.78 7.74 3.25
C VAL A 46 4.08 7.03 3.60
N TYR A 47 5.22 7.49 3.07
CA TYR A 47 6.53 6.91 3.36
C TYR A 47 6.91 6.98 4.84
N ASP A 48 6.78 8.14 5.47
CA ASP A 48 7.15 8.36 6.87
C ASP A 48 6.36 7.47 7.83
N LYS A 49 5.10 7.16 7.51
CA LYS A 49 4.20 6.37 8.35
C LYS A 49 4.23 4.87 8.07
N THR A 50 4.85 4.43 6.99
CA THR A 50 4.87 3.01 6.59
C THR A 50 6.28 2.44 6.48
N THR A 51 7.08 2.93 5.54
CA THR A 51 8.35 2.31 5.16
C THR A 51 9.55 2.86 5.91
N ARG A 52 9.51 4.13 6.36
CA ARG A 52 10.66 4.74 7.04
C ARG A 52 11.17 3.95 8.25
N PRO A 53 10.32 3.43 9.16
CA PRO A 53 10.79 2.60 10.27
C PRO A 53 11.52 1.33 9.82
N LEU A 54 11.13 0.76 8.67
CA LEU A 54 11.74 -0.46 8.13
C LEU A 54 13.18 -0.25 7.67
N VAL A 55 13.58 1.00 7.35
CA VAL A 55 14.96 1.31 6.96
C VAL A 55 15.92 1.04 8.12
N GLU A 56 15.52 1.37 9.35
CA GLU A 56 16.31 1.10 10.55
C GLU A 56 16.44 -0.40 10.79
N ASP A 57 15.36 -1.16 10.63
CA ASP A 57 15.37 -2.62 10.74
C ASP A 57 16.33 -3.25 9.70
N VAL A 58 16.31 -2.76 8.46
CA VAL A 58 17.21 -3.24 7.39
C VAL A 58 18.67 -2.98 7.73
N LEU A 59 19.00 -1.81 8.28
CA LEU A 59 20.36 -1.50 8.75
C LEU A 59 20.77 -2.36 9.95
N GLY A 60 19.80 -2.78 10.76
CA GLY A 60 19.97 -3.76 11.83
C GLY A 60 20.19 -5.20 11.36
N GLY A 61 20.15 -5.45 10.04
CA GLY A 61 20.34 -6.78 9.45
C GLY A 61 19.06 -7.60 9.29
N PHE A 62 17.88 -6.99 9.45
CA PHE A 62 16.60 -7.64 9.21
C PHE A 62 16.17 -7.50 7.75
N ASN A 63 15.36 -8.45 7.27
CA ASN A 63 14.75 -8.36 5.95
C ASN A 63 13.40 -7.64 6.04
N ALA A 64 13.21 -6.61 5.22
CA ALA A 64 11.92 -5.93 5.05
C ALA A 64 11.39 -6.11 3.63
N THR A 65 10.07 -6.17 3.47
CA THR A 65 9.43 -6.24 2.15
C THR A 65 8.17 -5.40 2.13
N VAL A 66 8.06 -4.52 1.14
CA VAL A 66 6.91 -3.64 0.94
C VAL A 66 6.22 -4.00 -0.36
N PHE A 67 4.90 -4.25 -0.28
CA PHE A 67 4.06 -4.54 -1.44
C PHE A 67 3.09 -3.39 -1.69
N ALA A 68 2.93 -3.00 -2.96
CA ALA A 68 1.79 -2.20 -3.39
C ALA A 68 0.79 -3.10 -4.13
N TYR A 69 -0.43 -3.17 -3.61
CA TYR A 69 -1.49 -4.05 -4.13
C TYR A 69 -2.76 -3.26 -4.45
N GLY A 70 -3.44 -3.63 -5.53
CA GLY A 70 -4.65 -2.97 -6.01
C GLY A 70 -4.89 -3.17 -7.49
N ALA A 71 -6.06 -2.78 -7.98
CA ALA A 71 -6.41 -2.85 -9.41
C ALA A 71 -5.51 -1.94 -10.27
N THR A 72 -5.51 -2.14 -11.59
CA THR A 72 -4.86 -1.20 -12.52
C THR A 72 -5.49 0.18 -12.39
N GLY A 73 -4.66 1.23 -12.39
CA GLY A 73 -5.11 2.60 -12.15
C GLY A 73 -5.22 3.00 -10.66
N ALA A 74 -5.14 2.05 -9.71
CA ALA A 74 -5.28 2.35 -8.28
C ALA A 74 -4.04 3.02 -7.63
N GLY A 75 -3.07 3.49 -8.41
CA GLY A 75 -1.92 4.24 -7.88
C GLY A 75 -0.71 3.42 -7.41
N LYS A 76 -0.65 2.09 -7.59
CA LYS A 76 0.50 1.26 -7.16
C LYS A 76 1.87 1.81 -7.60
N THR A 77 2.01 2.13 -8.89
CA THR A 77 3.24 2.69 -9.47
C THR A 77 3.52 4.09 -8.92
N PHE A 78 2.48 4.89 -8.73
CA PHE A 78 2.60 6.22 -8.13
C PHE A 78 3.10 6.11 -6.68
N THR A 79 2.56 5.20 -5.86
CA THR A 79 3.03 5.01 -4.48
C THR A 79 4.46 4.48 -4.42
N MET A 80 4.82 3.48 -5.23
CA MET A 80 6.17 2.86 -5.16
C MET A 80 7.26 3.70 -5.83
N VAL A 81 7.03 4.19 -7.04
CA VAL A 81 8.02 4.93 -7.83
C VAL A 81 7.79 6.44 -7.71
N GLY A 82 6.54 6.87 -7.85
CA GLY A 82 6.17 8.29 -7.84
C GLY A 82 6.55 9.02 -9.12
N THR A 83 6.62 10.34 -9.02
CA THR A 83 7.08 11.24 -10.08
C THR A 83 8.37 11.94 -9.64
N VAL A 84 8.98 12.72 -10.53
CA VAL A 84 10.17 13.52 -10.20
C VAL A 84 9.88 14.52 -9.08
N ASP A 85 8.74 15.21 -9.15
CA ASP A 85 8.34 16.19 -8.14
C ASP A 85 7.78 15.54 -6.86
N GLN A 86 7.21 14.33 -7.00
CA GLN A 86 6.61 13.59 -5.90
C GLN A 86 7.18 12.15 -5.84
N PRO A 87 8.45 11.99 -5.42
CA PRO A 87 9.09 10.69 -5.39
C PRO A 87 8.35 9.74 -4.43
N GLY A 88 8.23 8.48 -4.84
CA GLY A 88 7.54 7.43 -4.08
C GLY A 88 8.42 6.73 -3.06
N ILE A 89 7.91 5.63 -2.53
CA ILE A 89 8.54 4.86 -1.45
C ILE A 89 9.94 4.40 -1.83
N MET A 90 10.15 3.91 -3.05
CA MET A 90 11.44 3.33 -3.48
C MET A 90 12.57 4.36 -3.42
N VAL A 91 12.37 5.54 -4.03
CA VAL A 91 13.40 6.59 -4.08
C VAL A 91 13.69 7.12 -2.67
N ARG A 92 12.65 7.31 -1.85
CA ARG A 92 12.80 7.79 -0.47
C ARG A 92 13.54 6.79 0.40
N ALA A 93 13.16 5.51 0.33
CA ALA A 93 13.81 4.45 1.10
C ALA A 93 15.29 4.31 0.74
N LEU A 94 15.63 4.35 -0.56
CA LEU A 94 17.03 4.30 -0.99
C LEU A 94 17.83 5.51 -0.48
N ASN A 95 17.28 6.72 -0.58
CA ASN A 95 17.96 7.93 -0.11
C ASN A 95 18.20 7.89 1.41
N ASP A 96 17.20 7.52 2.20
CA ASP A 96 17.33 7.41 3.65
C ASP A 96 18.32 6.30 4.04
N LEU A 97 18.28 5.16 3.34
CA LEU A 97 19.20 4.05 3.56
C LEU A 97 20.66 4.48 3.35
N PHE A 98 20.98 5.15 2.23
CA PHE A 98 22.34 5.65 1.96
C PHE A 98 22.76 6.73 2.96
N THR A 99 21.87 7.67 3.28
CA THR A 99 22.14 8.74 4.25
C THR A 99 22.45 8.16 5.64
N ALA A 100 21.71 7.14 6.07
CA ALA A 100 21.91 6.48 7.36
C ALA A 100 23.18 5.62 7.37
N MET A 101 23.54 4.96 6.26
CA MET A 101 24.82 4.27 6.12
C MET A 101 26.00 5.22 6.26
N ASP A 102 25.97 6.38 5.59
CA ASP A 102 27.04 7.38 5.67
C ASP A 102 27.20 7.94 7.08
N THR A 103 26.10 8.18 7.78
CA THR A 103 26.09 8.65 9.17
C THR A 103 26.71 7.60 10.10
N SER A 104 26.32 6.33 9.94
CA SER A 104 26.82 5.21 10.76
C SER A 104 28.32 4.95 10.58
N GLN A 105 28.87 5.29 9.40
CA GLN A 105 30.31 5.19 9.14
C GLN A 105 31.08 6.32 9.83
N GLN A 106 30.55 7.54 9.90
CA GLN A 106 31.22 8.65 10.61
C GLN A 106 31.31 8.43 12.12
N ASP A 107 30.29 7.80 12.71
CA ASP A 107 30.29 7.50 14.15
C ASP A 107 31.27 6.38 14.56
N LYS A 108 31.72 5.54 13.61
CA LYS A 108 32.75 4.52 13.87
C LYS A 108 34.19 5.07 13.85
N PHE A 109 34.40 6.30 13.39
CA PHE A 109 35.71 6.95 13.30
C PHE A 109 35.89 8.13 14.28
N LYS A 110 34.93 8.33 15.18
CA LYS A 110 35.06 9.19 16.37
C LYS A 110 35.31 8.34 17.60
#